data_AF-A0A959K0V2-F1
#
_entry.id   AF-A0A959K0V2-F1
#
_cell.length_a   1.000
_cell.length_b   1.000
_cell.length_c   1.000
_cell.angle_alpha   90.00
_cell.angle_beta   90.00
_cell.angle_gamma   90.00
#
_symmetry.space_group_name_H-M   'P 1'
#
loop_
_entity.id
_entity.type
_entity.pdbx_description
1 polymer ?
#
loop_
_entity_poly.entity_id
_entity_poly.type
_entity_poly.pdbx_seq_one_letter_code
_entity_poly.pdbx_strand_id
1 'polypeptide(L)'
;MNFYEFLDLDNRGKAFAIWHYGVYLMSRTFNGDIHKLYAIEDFYVEVCHNVESQMAGKITSFESVDFLEPYLDQINLDDLMSIVK
;
A
#
# COMPACT_ATOMS: atom_id res chain seq x y z
N MET A 1 -15.75 1.05 -1.90
CA MET A 1 -14.96 0.94 -3.13
C MET A 1 -14.39 -0.45 -3.12
N ASN A 2 -14.93 -1.34 -3.93
CA ASN A 2 -14.41 -2.70 -4.01
C ASN A 2 -13.21 -2.80 -4.96
N PHE A 3 -12.53 -3.95 -4.92
CA PHE A 3 -11.33 -4.20 -5.71
C PHE A 3 -11.54 -4.05 -7.23
N TYR A 4 -12.65 -4.56 -7.77
CA TYR A 4 -12.93 -4.50 -9.21
C TYR A 4 -13.22 -3.07 -9.69
N GLU A 5 -14.01 -2.31 -8.92
CA GLU A 5 -14.24 -0.88 -9.18
C GLU A 5 -12.92 -0.10 -9.21
N PHE A 6 -12.00 -0.41 -8.30
CA PHE A 6 -10.68 0.21 -8.26
C PHE A 6 -9.83 -0.15 -9.48
N LEU A 7 -9.85 -1.41 -9.93
CA LEU A 7 -9.08 -1.87 -11.09
C LEU A 7 -9.44 -1.11 -12.37
N ASP A 8 -10.72 -0.78 -12.56
CA ASP A 8 -11.27 -0.10 -13.74
C ASP A 8 -10.92 1.41 -13.81
N LEU A 9 -10.37 1.99 -12.74
CA LEU A 9 -9.99 3.40 -12.71
C LEU A 9 -8.71 3.69 -13.52
N ASP A 10 -8.65 4.87 -14.14
CA ASP A 10 -7.40 5.44 -14.65
C ASP A 10 -6.47 5.83 -13.49
N ASN A 11 -5.21 6.16 -13.78
CA ASN A 11 -4.24 6.50 -12.73
C ASN A 11 -4.68 7.68 -11.85
N ARG A 12 -5.42 8.65 -12.39
CA ARG A 12 -5.93 9.79 -11.60
C ARG A 12 -7.06 9.35 -10.69
N GLY A 13 -7.99 8.53 -11.19
CA GLY A 13 -9.04 7.91 -10.40
C GLY A 13 -8.48 7.05 -9.27
N LYS A 14 -7.46 6.23 -9.56
CA LYS A 14 -6.76 5.43 -8.55
C LYS A 14 -6.10 6.31 -7.49
N ALA A 15 -5.39 7.36 -7.89
CA ALA A 15 -4.78 8.31 -6.95
C ALA A 15 -5.83 9.00 -6.06
N PHE A 16 -6.96 9.42 -6.65
CA PHE A 16 -8.08 10.02 -5.92
C PHE A 16 -8.72 9.03 -4.94
N ALA A 17 -8.91 7.78 -5.37
CA ALA A 17 -9.45 6.72 -4.52
C ALA A 17 -8.54 6.40 -3.34
N ILE A 18 -7.22 6.29 -3.57
CA ILE A 18 -6.23 6.12 -2.49
C ILE A 18 -6.27 7.31 -1.53
N TRP A 19 -6.35 8.54 -2.04
CA TRP A 19 -6.41 9.74 -1.20
C TRP A 19 -7.67 9.80 -0.32
N HIS A 20 -8.82 9.39 -0.85
CA HIS A 20 -10.10 9.48 -0.13
C HIS A 20 -10.43 8.28 0.75
N TYR A 21 -10.06 7.08 0.32
CA TYR A 21 -10.47 5.83 0.96
C TYR A 21 -9.29 5.04 1.54
N GLY A 22 -8.06 5.37 1.17
CA GLY A 22 -6.86 4.67 1.61
C GLY A 22 -6.51 4.95 3.06
N VAL A 23 -6.34 3.88 3.83
CA VAL A 23 -5.70 3.90 5.13
C VAL A 23 -4.24 3.57 4.95
N TYR A 24 -3.35 4.52 5.22
CA TYR A 24 -1.91 4.28 5.18
C TYR A 24 -1.52 3.26 6.25
N LEU A 25 -0.81 2.20 5.84
CA LEU A 25 -0.32 1.17 6.74
C LEU A 25 1.15 1.38 7.07
N MET A 26 2.01 1.38 6.04
CA MET A 26 3.44 1.59 6.19
C MET A 26 4.13 1.91 4.87
N SER A 27 5.43 2.13 4.92
CA SER A 27 6.27 2.27 3.74
C SER A 27 7.55 1.48 3.86
N ARG A 28 8.15 1.12 2.73
CA ARG A 28 9.45 0.48 2.64
C ARG A 28 10.27 1.16 1.56
N THR A 29 11.59 1.19 1.75
CA THR A 29 12.53 1.60 0.71
C THR A 29 13.13 0.36 0.08
N PHE A 30 13.05 0.24 -1.24
CA PHE A 30 13.61 -0.89 -1.98
C PHE A 30 14.25 -0.38 -3.27
N ASN A 31 15.53 -0.70 -3.49
CA ASN A 31 16.31 -0.24 -4.64
C ASN A 31 16.25 1.28 -4.90
N GLY A 32 16.15 2.09 -3.83
CA GLY A 32 16.06 3.56 -3.93
C GLY A 32 14.64 4.09 -4.17
N ASP A 33 13.66 3.22 -4.42
CA ASP A 33 12.26 3.58 -4.57
C ASP A 33 11.53 3.48 -3.23
N ILE A 34 10.57 4.39 -3.01
CA ILE A 34 9.72 4.39 -1.81
C ILE A 34 8.40 3.74 -2.18
N HIS A 35 8.09 2.61 -1.54
CA HIS A 35 6.83 1.90 -1.69
C HIS A 35 5.96 2.19 -0.47
N LYS A 36 4.78 2.75 -0.69
CA LYS A 36 3.78 3.04 0.35
C LYS A 36 2.61 2.08 0.22
N LEU A 37 2.27 1.43 1.31
CA LEU A 37 1.18 0.48 1.39
C LEU A 37 -0.04 1.12 2.05
N TYR A 38 -1.19 0.93 1.41
CA TYR A 38 -2.50 1.37 1.87
C TYR A 38 -3.46 0.20 1.91
N ALA A 39 -4.40 0.21 2.87
CA ALA A 39 -5.59 -0.62 2.83
C ALA A 39 -6.77 0.21 2.30
N ILE A 40 -7.60 -0.38 1.44
CA ILE A 40 -8.90 0.15 1.03
C ILE A 40 -9.90 -0.98 1.22
N GLU A 41 -10.80 -0.84 2.18
CA GLU A 41 -11.79 -1.86 2.53
C GLU A 41 -11.16 -3.26 2.72
N ASP A 42 -11.32 -4.16 1.76
CA ASP A 42 -10.91 -5.56 1.78
C ASP A 42 -9.67 -5.88 0.93
N PHE A 43 -9.01 -4.86 0.36
CA PHE A 43 -7.80 -5.03 -0.44
C PHE A 43 -6.71 -4.02 -0.10
N TYR A 44 -5.53 -4.23 -0.70
CA TYR A 44 -4.34 -3.43 -0.48
C TYR A 44 -3.88 -2.75 -1.77
N VAL A 45 -3.22 -1.61 -1.60
CA VAL A 45 -2.64 -0.83 -2.68
C VAL A 45 -1.22 -0.40 -2.32
N GLU A 46 -0.26 -0.77 -3.17
CA GLU A 46 1.11 -0.30 -3.12
C GLU A 46 1.31 0.84 -4.13
N VAL A 47 1.80 1.98 -3.65
CA VAL A 47 2.23 3.11 -4.48
C VAL A 47 3.74 3.22 -4.41
N CYS A 48 4.39 2.94 -5.52
CA CYS A 48 5.84 3.05 -5.68
C CYS A 48 6.20 4.41 -6.28
N HIS A 49 6.93 5.22 -5.52
CA HIS A 49 7.51 6.47 -5.97
C HIS A 49 8.99 6.27 -6.26
N ASN A 50 9.36 6.42 -7.53
CA ASN A 50 10.76 6.47 -7.90
C ASN A 50 11.31 7.87 -7.63
N VAL A 51 12.35 7.94 -6.80
CA VAL A 51 12.90 9.22 -6.33
C VAL A 51 13.62 9.98 -7.44
N GLU A 52 14.08 9.28 -8.48
CA GLU A 52 14.79 9.86 -9.63
C GLU A 52 13.85 10.25 -10.78
N SER A 53 12.62 9.71 -10.81
CA SER A 53 11.65 9.89 -11.88
C SER A 53 10.58 10.90 -11.50
N GLN A 54 10.34 11.88 -12.39
CA GLN A 54 9.19 12.79 -12.29
C GLN A 54 7.87 12.13 -12.74
N MET A 55 7.87 10.84 -13.09
CA MET A 55 6.65 10.14 -13.49
C MET A 55 5.76 9.82 -12.30
N ALA A 56 4.45 9.83 -12.54
CA ALA A 56 3.46 9.37 -11.57
C ALA A 56 3.81 7.95 -11.11
N GLY A 57 3.87 7.75 -9.79
CA GLY A 57 4.26 6.49 -9.18
C GLY A 57 3.44 5.29 -9.66
N LYS A 58 4.05 4.11 -9.70
CA LYS A 58 3.36 2.87 -10.07
C LYS A 58 2.39 2.49 -8.97
N ILE A 59 1.13 2.27 -9.33
CA ILE A 59 0.06 1.81 -8.43
C ILE A 59 -0.19 0.33 -8.71
N THR A 60 -0.06 -0.51 -7.69
CA THR A 60 -0.34 -1.95 -7.75
C THR A 60 -1.35 -2.29 -6.67
N SER A 61 -2.42 -3.01 -7.00
CA SER A 61 -3.46 -3.42 -6.04
C SER A 61 -3.56 -4.94 -5.98
N PHE A 62 -3.88 -5.48 -4.80
CA PHE A 62 -3.98 -6.92 -4.57
C PHE A 62 -4.87 -7.24 -3.36
N GLU A 63 -5.51 -8.41 -3.38
CA GLU A 63 -6.34 -8.93 -2.27
C GLU A 63 -5.58 -9.94 -1.41
N SER A 64 -4.61 -10.68 -1.98
CA SER A 64 -3.88 -11.70 -1.23
C SER A 64 -2.91 -11.07 -0.24
N VAL A 65 -2.94 -11.58 0.99
CA VAL A 65 -1.99 -11.23 2.05
C VAL A 65 -0.56 -11.70 1.74
N ASP A 66 -0.37 -12.61 0.79
CA ASP A 66 0.97 -13.08 0.40
C ASP A 66 1.85 -11.93 -0.10
N PHE A 67 1.25 -10.91 -0.73
CA PHE A 67 1.97 -9.72 -1.20
C PHE A 67 2.36 -8.75 -0.07
N LEU A 68 1.94 -9.02 1.17
CA LEU A 68 2.38 -8.28 2.36
C LEU A 68 3.71 -8.78 2.90
N GLU A 69 4.22 -9.94 2.46
CA GLU A 69 5.49 -10.51 2.91
C GLU A 69 6.64 -9.48 2.97
N PRO A 70 6.85 -8.59 1.97
CA PRO A 70 7.93 -7.60 2.01
C PRO A 70 7.80 -6.53 3.11
N TYR A 71 6.66 -6.48 3.80
CA TYR A 71 6.34 -5.51 4.83
C TYR A 71 6.38 -6.12 6.23
N LEU A 72 6.34 -7.45 6.36
CA LEU A 72 6.27 -8.14 7.64
C LEU A 72 7.54 -7.92 8.48
N ASP A 73 8.70 -7.84 7.84
CA ASP A 73 10.00 -7.64 8.52
C ASP A 73 10.10 -6.29 9.27
N GLN A 74 9.21 -5.33 8.96
CA GLN A 74 9.16 -4.03 9.62
C GLN A 74 8.17 -3.97 10.79
N ILE A 75 7.37 -5.01 10.98
CA ILE A 75 6.39 -5.07 12.07
C ILE A 75 7.10 -5.60 13.32
N ASN A 76 7.26 -4.75 14.33
CA ASN A 76 7.72 -5.20 15.63
C ASN A 76 6.57 -5.89 16.39
N LEU A 77 6.64 -7.21 16.54
CA LEU A 77 5.62 -7.99 17.24
C LEU A 77 5.70 -7.87 18.77
N ASP A 78 6.81 -7.38 19.32
CA ASP A 78 6.97 -7.20 20.77
C ASP A 78 5.92 -6.23 21.33
N ASP A 79 5.57 -5.21 20.55
CA ASP A 79 4.56 -4.21 20.94
C ASP A 79 3.15 -4.83 21.03
N LEU A 80 2.83 -5.81 20.18
CA LEU A 80 1.54 -6.49 20.17
C LEU A 80 1.34 -7.39 21.40
N MET A 81 2.42 -8.02 21.86
CA MET A 81 2.40 -8.91 23.02
C MET A 81 2.21 -8.16 24.36
N SER A 82 2.38 -6.83 24.37
CA SER A 82 2.19 -5.99 25.56
C SER A 82 0.71 -5.70 25.87
N ILE A 83 -0.20 -5.86 24.90
CA ILE A 83 -1.63 -5.52 25.01
C ILE A 83 -2.44 -6.67 25.63
N VAL A 84 -1.91 -7.91 25.63
CA VAL A 84 -2.59 -9.11 26.14
C VAL A 84 -2.26 -9.40 27.62
N LYS A 85 -2.07 -8.35 28.43
CA LYS A 85 -1.84 -8.46 29.89
C LYS A 85 -3.05 -8.05 30.70
#